data_AF-A0A3A5A5D4-F1
#
_entry.id   AF-A0A3A5A5D4-F1
#
_cell.length_a   1.000
_cell.length_b   1.000
_cell.length_c   1.000
_cell.angle_alpha   90.00
_cell.angle_beta   90.00
_cell.angle_gamma   90.00
#
_symmetry.space_group_name_H-M   'P 1'
#
loop_
_entity.id
_entity.type
_entity.pdbx_description
1 polymer ?
#
loop_
_entity_poly.entity_id
_entity_poly.type
_entity_poly.pdbx_seq_one_letter_code
_entity_poly.pdbx_strand_id
1 'polypeptide(L)'
;MSSMVFAVAAGLLVSVLTVLENRVKWIASFCALFGQGCRQTESYTLFSVPVSWWGVLYYLFTGVLIFYAKPLVFWAVMAGFGVELTFLWVLASMRIFCIFCLLNGMIMALLFALSMDTDRIWETISVVSLFFIGSQYLLRRENRLEAPASLQDETARPAAKVGDDAITVAELERPVANRIYDLEKEIYAIKQRRLDEIITNRVLQKEAERKGSTVEQLIASALSNQEEIGNGEIHGYYQENVQHLGGWKGTQEELRGRIREFLKERRAQEILLEYIDSLKEQHQVDVFLKKPSLPLTGVNVENSPTLGPSDAPVVVVEFSDYLCPACRSEHEVTGRIKKAYEGKLWWVFKDFPLDMHEGAKEMAQAARCAGEQGKFWEYQDLMFSCDGRPDTDQFRAYARELNLDVDQFARSLETGKHLPFVEADIRSAREAGVSATPTFLINGKKVAGTVPFEEFEKLIDESLTNS
;
A
#
# COMPACT_ATOMS: atom_id res chain seq x y z
N MET A 1 20.17 -3.10 -41.13
CA MET A 1 20.63 -1.79 -40.62
C MET A 1 19.50 -0.75 -40.64
N SER A 2 18.80 -0.53 -41.77
CA SER A 2 17.70 0.44 -41.86
C SER A 2 16.54 0.20 -40.89
N SER A 3 16.12 -1.06 -40.69
CA SER A 3 15.04 -1.40 -39.74
C SER A 3 15.39 -1.14 -38.28
N MET A 4 16.66 -1.30 -37.92
CA MET A 4 17.15 -1.11 -36.56
C MET A 4 17.30 0.39 -36.23
N VAL A 5 17.77 1.18 -37.19
CA VAL A 5 17.78 2.66 -37.08
C VAL A 5 16.37 3.19 -36.91
N PHE A 6 15.40 2.65 -37.67
CA PHE A 6 13.99 3.05 -37.53
C PHE A 6 13.43 2.69 -36.15
N ALA A 7 13.67 1.47 -35.66
CA ALA A 7 13.22 1.05 -34.33
C ALA A 7 13.81 1.93 -33.20
N VAL A 8 15.11 2.25 -33.26
CA VAL A 8 15.75 3.15 -32.29
C VAL A 8 15.17 4.57 -32.36
N ALA A 9 14.94 5.10 -33.57
CA ALA A 9 14.34 6.42 -33.74
C ALA A 9 12.89 6.49 -33.21
N ALA A 10 12.11 5.43 -33.46
CA ALA A 10 10.76 5.30 -32.90
C ALA A 10 10.78 5.21 -31.37
N GLY A 11 11.69 4.41 -30.81
CA GLY A 11 11.86 4.28 -29.37
C GLY A 11 12.25 5.59 -28.70
N LEU A 12 13.16 6.34 -29.33
CA LEU A 12 13.55 7.67 -28.86
C LEU A 12 12.37 8.64 -28.85
N LEU A 13 11.55 8.64 -29.92
CA LEU A 13 10.35 9.48 -29.98
C LEU A 13 9.37 9.15 -28.87
N VAL A 14 9.08 7.86 -28.65
CA VAL A 14 8.18 7.40 -27.58
C VAL A 14 8.71 7.81 -26.21
N SER A 15 10.01 7.61 -25.96
CA SER A 15 10.65 7.97 -24.69
C SER A 15 10.59 9.48 -24.42
N VAL A 16 10.80 10.31 -25.46
CA VAL A 16 10.70 11.76 -25.36
C VAL A 16 9.26 12.18 -25.05
N LEU A 17 8.26 11.53 -25.66
CA LEU A 17 6.85 11.79 -25.34
C LEU A 17 6.51 11.44 -23.90
N THR A 18 7.03 10.33 -23.38
CA THR A 18 6.88 9.94 -21.96
C THR A 18 7.46 11.01 -21.02
N VAL A 19 8.65 11.54 -21.33
CA VAL A 19 9.26 12.62 -20.52
C VAL A 19 8.48 13.93 -20.60
N LEU A 20 7.86 14.22 -21.74
CA LEU A 20 7.11 15.46 -21.98
C LEU A 20 5.68 15.44 -21.44
N GLU A 21 5.17 14.29 -20.99
CA GLU A 21 3.80 14.13 -20.50
C GLU A 21 3.40 15.20 -19.48
N ASN A 22 4.24 15.43 -18.47
CA ASN A 22 3.96 16.43 -17.42
C ASN A 22 4.13 17.89 -17.86
N ARG A 23 4.76 18.12 -19.01
CA ARG A 23 5.02 19.48 -19.52
C ARG A 23 4.07 19.89 -20.63
N VAL A 24 3.42 18.92 -21.27
CA VAL A 24 2.61 19.14 -22.47
C VAL A 24 1.18 18.62 -22.25
N LYS A 25 0.25 19.56 -22.09
CA LYS A 25 -1.15 19.28 -21.70
C LYS A 25 -1.85 18.22 -22.56
N TRP A 26 -1.67 18.25 -23.88
CA TRP A 26 -2.35 17.29 -24.77
C TRP A 26 -1.86 15.85 -24.57
N ILE A 27 -0.59 15.65 -24.20
CA ILE A 27 -0.02 14.33 -23.92
C ILE A 27 -0.61 13.79 -22.61
N ALA A 28 -0.66 14.62 -21.57
CA ALA A 28 -1.31 14.26 -20.31
C ALA A 28 -2.80 13.91 -20.50
N SER A 29 -3.53 14.68 -21.32
CA SER A 29 -4.92 14.39 -21.66
C SER A 29 -5.07 13.07 -22.44
N PHE A 30 -4.13 12.74 -23.33
CA PHE A 30 -4.12 11.48 -24.05
C PHE A 30 -3.85 10.30 -23.12
N CYS A 31 -2.88 10.40 -22.20
CA CYS A 31 -2.62 9.36 -21.20
C CYS A 31 -3.82 9.13 -20.29
N ALA A 32 -4.50 10.20 -19.87
CA ALA A 32 -5.67 10.12 -19.00
C ALA A 32 -6.83 9.28 -19.60
N LEU A 33 -6.93 9.18 -20.93
CA LEU A 33 -7.91 8.29 -21.60
C LEU A 33 -7.70 6.80 -21.29
N PHE A 34 -6.49 6.43 -20.86
CA PHE A 34 -6.10 5.06 -20.57
C PHE A 34 -5.79 4.82 -19.09
N GLY A 35 -5.95 5.82 -18.22
CA GLY A 35 -5.69 5.76 -16.78
C GLY A 35 -4.60 6.74 -16.30
N GLN A 36 -4.28 6.70 -15.01
CA GLN A 36 -3.21 7.54 -14.43
C GLN A 36 -1.83 6.85 -14.38
N GLY A 37 -1.71 5.67 -15.00
CA GLY A 37 -0.54 4.82 -14.78
C GLY A 37 0.79 5.38 -15.29
N CYS A 38 0.78 6.21 -16.33
CA CYS A 38 2.01 6.84 -16.80
C CYS A 38 2.60 7.87 -15.81
N ARG A 39 1.76 8.61 -15.07
CA ARG A 39 2.22 9.46 -13.96
C ARG A 39 2.78 8.67 -12.79
N GLN A 40 2.19 7.51 -12.49
CA GLN A 40 2.66 6.64 -11.40
C GLN A 40 4.02 6.01 -11.69
N THR A 41 4.42 5.85 -12.96
CA THR A 41 5.76 5.34 -13.30
C THR A 41 6.88 6.37 -13.14
N GLU A 42 6.57 7.66 -13.09
CA GLU A 42 7.57 8.72 -12.98
C GLU A 42 8.14 8.88 -11.56
N SER A 43 7.43 8.40 -10.54
CA SER A 43 7.91 8.39 -9.16
C SER A 43 9.02 7.37 -8.92
N TYR A 44 9.26 6.45 -9.87
CA TYR A 44 10.34 5.47 -9.76
C TYR A 44 11.64 6.01 -10.33
N THR A 45 12.73 5.74 -9.62
CA THR A 45 14.10 6.06 -10.04
C THR A 45 14.95 4.80 -10.19
N LEU A 46 15.94 4.86 -11.07
CA LEU A 46 16.98 3.84 -11.21
C LEU A 46 18.32 4.57 -11.36
N PHE A 47 19.28 4.29 -10.48
CA PHE A 47 20.48 5.10 -10.27
C PHE A 47 20.17 6.59 -10.04
N SER A 48 19.13 6.89 -9.24
CA SER A 48 18.66 8.25 -8.95
C SER A 48 18.19 9.06 -10.18
N VAL A 49 18.09 8.43 -11.35
CA VAL A 49 17.52 9.03 -12.56
C VAL A 49 16.08 8.53 -12.71
N PRO A 50 15.09 9.41 -12.96
CA PRO A 50 13.71 8.97 -13.16
C PRO A 50 13.62 7.95 -14.29
N VAL A 51 12.82 6.89 -14.09
CA VAL A 51 12.67 5.79 -15.06
C VAL A 51 12.24 6.30 -16.44
N SER A 52 11.45 7.37 -16.49
CA SER A 52 11.03 8.03 -17.74
C SER A 52 12.19 8.51 -18.62
N TRP A 53 13.34 8.85 -18.04
CA TRP A 53 14.53 9.31 -18.77
C TRP A 53 15.40 8.18 -19.31
N TRP A 54 15.31 6.98 -18.74
CA TRP A 54 16.15 5.85 -19.14
C TRP A 54 15.92 5.42 -20.58
N GLY A 55 14.68 5.49 -21.07
CA GLY A 55 14.39 5.26 -22.48
C GLY A 55 15.15 6.21 -23.41
N VAL A 56 15.15 7.52 -23.10
CA VAL A 56 15.86 8.53 -23.90
C VAL A 56 17.36 8.25 -23.92
N LEU A 57 17.95 8.01 -22.74
CA LEU A 57 19.38 7.70 -22.61
C LEU A 57 19.75 6.42 -23.37
N TYR A 58 18.92 5.38 -23.24
CA TYR A 58 19.11 4.10 -23.90
C TYR A 58 19.10 4.20 -25.42
N TYR A 59 18.10 4.87 -26.00
CA TYR A 59 17.99 4.98 -27.46
C TYR A 59 19.04 5.91 -28.06
N LEU A 60 19.45 6.98 -27.37
CA LEU A 60 20.58 7.80 -27.80
C LEU A 60 21.88 6.99 -27.79
N PHE A 61 22.15 6.27 -26.71
CA PHE A 61 23.33 5.41 -26.58
C PHE A 61 23.36 4.33 -27.67
N THR A 62 22.25 3.60 -27.84
CA THR A 62 22.14 2.54 -28.85
C THR A 62 22.27 3.12 -30.26
N GLY A 63 21.68 4.29 -30.52
CA GLY A 63 21.85 5.02 -31.77
C GLY A 63 23.33 5.30 -32.10
N VAL A 64 24.10 5.80 -31.13
CA VAL A 64 25.55 6.00 -31.28
C VAL A 64 26.27 4.68 -31.58
N LEU A 65 25.97 3.60 -30.86
CA LEU A 65 26.59 2.30 -31.11
C LEU A 65 26.34 1.78 -32.53
N ILE A 66 25.15 2.01 -33.09
CA ILE A 66 24.81 1.58 -34.46
C ILE A 66 25.76 2.20 -35.49
N PHE A 67 26.15 3.46 -35.30
CA PHE A 67 27.01 4.18 -36.23
C PHE A 67 28.51 3.97 -35.95
N TYR A 68 28.90 3.88 -34.68
CA TYR A 68 30.31 3.95 -34.29
C TYR A 68 30.88 2.65 -33.70
N ALA A 69 30.06 1.73 -33.20
CA ALA A 69 30.52 0.53 -32.50
C ALA A 69 29.55 -0.66 -32.67
N LYS A 70 29.30 -1.05 -33.93
CA LYS A 70 28.34 -2.11 -34.30
C LYS A 70 28.47 -3.41 -33.48
N PRO A 71 29.67 -3.95 -33.16
CA PRO A 71 29.78 -5.18 -32.39
C PRO A 71 29.17 -5.10 -30.98
N LEU A 72 29.03 -3.90 -30.41
CA LEU A 72 28.47 -3.69 -29.08
C LEU A 72 26.95 -3.58 -29.07
N VAL A 73 26.31 -3.38 -30.22
CA VAL A 73 24.86 -3.22 -30.33
C VAL A 73 24.12 -4.42 -29.76
N PHE A 74 24.58 -5.65 -30.09
CA PHE A 74 23.97 -6.87 -29.57
C PHE A 74 23.85 -6.83 -28.04
N TRP A 75 24.96 -6.52 -27.36
CA TRP A 75 25.00 -6.50 -25.90
C TRP A 75 24.14 -5.39 -25.30
N ALA A 76 24.13 -4.20 -25.93
CA ALA A 76 23.26 -3.11 -25.51
C ALA A 76 21.77 -3.47 -25.64
N VAL A 77 21.38 -4.18 -26.70
CA VAL A 77 20.00 -4.65 -26.90
C VAL A 77 19.62 -5.69 -25.85
N MET A 78 20.46 -6.69 -25.58
CA MET A 78 20.18 -7.70 -24.56
C MET A 78 20.07 -7.11 -23.15
N ALA A 79 20.99 -6.20 -22.80
CA ALA A 79 20.94 -5.49 -21.52
C ALA A 79 19.67 -4.64 -21.38
N GLY A 80 19.36 -3.84 -22.41
CA GLY A 80 18.15 -3.01 -22.44
C GLY A 80 16.88 -3.85 -22.34
N PHE A 81 16.83 -5.00 -23.02
CA PHE A 81 15.66 -5.89 -22.96
C PHE A 81 15.45 -6.48 -21.56
N GLY A 82 16.52 -6.86 -20.85
CA GLY A 82 16.43 -7.30 -19.45
C GLY A 82 15.87 -6.23 -18.52
N VAL A 83 16.29 -4.97 -18.69
CA VAL A 83 15.74 -3.84 -17.92
C VAL A 83 14.28 -3.56 -18.31
N GLU A 84 13.92 -3.64 -19.59
CA GLU A 84 12.53 -3.42 -20.03
C GLU A 84 11.57 -4.49 -19.48
N LEU A 85 12.02 -5.75 -19.41
CA LEU A 85 11.25 -6.81 -18.75
C LEU A 85 10.99 -6.49 -17.28
N THR A 86 11.90 -5.79 -16.61
CA THR A 86 11.69 -5.32 -15.23
C THR A 86 10.56 -4.29 -15.17
N PHE A 87 10.56 -3.31 -16.06
CA PHE A 87 9.50 -2.30 -16.09
C PHE A 87 8.13 -2.91 -16.45
N LEU A 88 8.08 -3.81 -17.43
CA LEU A 88 6.85 -4.53 -17.78
C LEU A 88 6.34 -5.40 -16.62
N TRP A 89 7.25 -6.06 -15.89
CA TRP A 89 6.89 -6.82 -14.69
C TRP A 89 6.31 -5.92 -13.59
N VAL A 90 6.92 -4.76 -13.34
CA VAL A 90 6.42 -3.77 -12.36
C VAL A 90 5.03 -3.26 -12.75
N LEU A 91 4.81 -2.94 -14.04
CA LEU A 91 3.50 -2.52 -14.52
C LEU A 91 2.43 -3.60 -14.30
N ALA A 92 2.79 -4.86 -14.59
CA ALA A 92 1.88 -5.99 -14.40
C ALA A 92 1.60 -6.27 -12.91
N SER A 93 2.63 -6.21 -12.05
CA SER A 93 2.48 -6.47 -10.61
C SER A 93 1.67 -5.40 -9.91
N MET A 94 1.87 -4.14 -10.28
CA MET A 94 1.17 -2.97 -9.69
C MET A 94 -0.17 -2.69 -10.37
N ARG A 95 -0.56 -3.45 -11.41
CA ARG A 95 -1.76 -3.22 -12.24
C ARG A 95 -1.81 -1.80 -12.82
N ILE A 96 -0.65 -1.25 -13.14
CA ILE A 96 -0.50 0.09 -13.71
C ILE A 96 -0.61 -0.02 -15.23
N PHE A 97 -1.55 0.70 -15.84
CA PHE A 97 -1.64 0.80 -17.29
C PHE A 97 -0.91 2.04 -17.80
N CYS A 98 0.17 1.86 -18.56
CA CYS A 98 0.82 2.97 -19.28
C CYS A 98 1.09 2.63 -20.75
N ILE A 99 0.40 3.34 -21.64
CA ILE A 99 0.46 3.12 -23.09
C ILE A 99 1.87 3.34 -23.67
N PHE A 100 2.62 4.33 -23.16
CA PHE A 100 3.96 4.60 -23.64
C PHE A 100 4.96 3.52 -23.22
N CYS A 101 4.85 2.98 -22.00
CA CYS A 101 5.67 1.87 -21.56
C CYS A 101 5.36 0.59 -22.35
N LEU A 102 4.09 0.32 -22.67
CA LEU A 102 3.73 -0.80 -23.55
C LEU A 102 4.29 -0.63 -24.97
N LEU A 103 4.21 0.58 -25.51
CA LEU A 103 4.77 0.90 -26.83
C LEU A 103 6.29 0.77 -26.83
N ASN A 104 6.96 1.21 -25.76
CA ASN A 104 8.39 1.02 -25.56
C ASN A 104 8.76 -0.47 -25.48
N GLY A 105 8.00 -1.26 -24.73
CA GLY A 105 8.15 -2.71 -24.64
C GLY A 105 8.04 -3.41 -25.99
N MET A 106 7.10 -2.98 -26.85
CA MET A 106 6.98 -3.49 -28.22
C MET A 106 8.20 -3.15 -29.09
N ILE A 107 8.74 -1.93 -28.95
CA ILE A 107 9.94 -1.51 -29.68
C ILE A 107 11.17 -2.30 -29.21
N MET A 108 11.30 -2.52 -27.91
CA MET A 108 12.36 -3.34 -27.33
C MET A 108 12.27 -4.80 -27.76
N ALA A 109 11.07 -5.37 -27.81
CA ALA A 109 10.86 -6.71 -28.36
C ALA A 109 11.25 -6.81 -29.84
N LEU A 110 10.95 -5.77 -30.63
CA LEU A 110 11.39 -5.69 -32.04
C LEU A 110 12.92 -5.60 -32.14
N LEU A 111 13.57 -4.76 -31.34
CA LEU A 111 15.04 -4.64 -31.32
C LEU A 111 15.71 -5.95 -30.91
N PHE A 112 15.16 -6.62 -29.89
CA PHE A 112 15.59 -7.95 -29.47
C PHE A 112 15.48 -8.95 -30.63
N ALA A 113 14.33 -9.04 -31.29
CA ALA A 113 14.12 -9.95 -32.42
C ALA A 113 15.06 -9.66 -33.60
N LEU A 114 15.34 -8.39 -33.89
CA LEU A 114 16.28 -7.98 -34.95
C LEU A 114 17.74 -8.26 -34.60
N SER A 115 18.07 -8.41 -33.32
CA SER A 115 19.44 -8.61 -32.82
C SER A 115 19.71 -10.03 -32.33
N MET A 116 18.68 -10.87 -32.24
CA MET A 116 18.79 -12.23 -31.71
C MET A 116 19.63 -13.10 -32.64
N ASP A 117 20.57 -13.84 -32.05
CA ASP A 117 21.45 -14.77 -32.73
C ASP A 117 21.35 -16.13 -32.04
N THR A 118 20.91 -17.16 -32.77
CA THR A 118 20.68 -18.50 -32.23
C THR A 118 21.97 -19.17 -31.76
N ASP A 119 23.11 -18.78 -32.33
CA ASP A 119 24.42 -19.32 -31.92
C ASP A 119 24.87 -18.77 -30.57
N ARG A 120 24.20 -17.71 -30.07
CA ARG A 120 24.55 -16.97 -28.84
C ARG A 120 23.45 -17.01 -27.78
N ILE A 121 22.65 -18.08 -27.79
CA ILE A 121 21.45 -18.19 -26.96
C ILE A 121 21.76 -18.16 -25.47
N TRP A 122 22.86 -18.78 -25.05
CA TRP A 122 23.27 -18.84 -23.65
C TRP A 122 23.79 -17.50 -23.15
N GLU A 123 24.54 -16.77 -23.97
CA GLU A 123 24.95 -15.40 -23.65
C GLU A 123 23.75 -14.46 -23.57
N THR A 124 22.78 -14.66 -24.47
CA THR A 124 21.53 -13.88 -24.48
C THR A 124 20.77 -14.07 -23.18
N ILE A 125 20.50 -15.32 -22.79
CA ILE A 125 19.81 -15.65 -21.54
C ILE A 125 20.59 -15.06 -20.35
N SER A 126 21.91 -15.24 -20.31
CA SER A 126 22.73 -14.77 -19.20
C SER A 126 22.68 -13.25 -19.04
N VAL A 127 22.81 -12.49 -20.13
CA VAL A 127 22.78 -11.02 -20.07
C VAL A 127 21.38 -10.50 -19.76
N VAL A 128 20.35 -11.03 -20.41
CA VAL A 128 18.96 -10.62 -20.14
C VAL A 128 18.59 -10.90 -18.68
N SER A 129 18.89 -12.10 -18.16
CA SER A 129 18.62 -12.46 -16.77
C SER A 129 19.42 -11.63 -15.78
N LEU A 130 20.71 -11.36 -16.04
CA LEU A 130 21.54 -10.53 -15.18
C LEU A 130 20.98 -9.11 -15.06
N PHE A 131 20.64 -8.48 -16.19
CA PHE A 131 20.10 -7.13 -16.19
C PHE A 131 18.70 -7.09 -15.60
N PHE A 132 17.84 -8.08 -15.88
CA PHE A 132 16.51 -8.19 -15.26
C PHE A 132 16.60 -8.30 -13.73
N ILE A 133 17.37 -9.26 -13.21
CA ILE A 133 17.53 -9.46 -11.76
C ILE A 133 18.21 -8.24 -11.12
N GLY A 134 19.25 -7.71 -11.77
CA GLY A 134 19.98 -6.55 -11.30
C GLY A 134 19.12 -5.28 -11.22
N SER A 135 18.34 -4.99 -12.26
CA SER A 135 17.42 -3.85 -12.26
C SER A 135 16.27 -4.04 -11.27
N GLN A 136 15.74 -5.26 -11.10
CA GLN A 136 14.76 -5.56 -10.06
C GLN A 136 15.29 -5.22 -8.66
N TYR A 137 16.51 -5.69 -8.35
CA TYR A 137 17.14 -5.44 -7.07
C TYR A 137 17.37 -3.95 -6.82
N LEU A 138 17.94 -3.24 -7.80
CA LEU A 138 18.25 -1.82 -7.69
C LEU A 138 16.99 -0.96 -7.60
N LEU A 139 15.98 -1.24 -8.43
CA LEU A 139 14.73 -0.50 -8.45
C LEU A 139 13.96 -0.69 -7.13
N ARG A 140 13.97 -1.89 -6.54
CA ARG A 140 13.41 -2.12 -5.20
C ARG A 140 14.20 -1.42 -4.10
N ARG A 141 15.53 -1.38 -4.20
CA ARG A 141 16.39 -0.75 -3.20
C ARG A 141 16.23 0.77 -3.20
N GLU A 142 16.24 1.41 -4.37
CA GLU A 142 16.13 2.88 -4.48
C GLU A 142 14.71 3.38 -4.23
N ASN A 143 13.69 2.58 -4.55
CA ASN A 143 12.29 2.96 -4.39
C ASN A 143 11.62 2.23 -3.21
N ARG A 144 12.41 1.76 -2.24
CA ARG A 144 11.87 1.28 -0.95
C ARG A 144 11.10 2.44 -0.32
N LEU A 145 9.96 2.13 0.28
CA LEU A 145 9.14 3.04 1.08
C LEU A 145 9.90 3.47 2.35
N GLU A 146 10.97 4.23 2.18
CA GLU A 146 11.48 5.11 3.21
C GLU A 146 10.76 6.45 3.08
N ALA A 147 10.53 7.09 4.23
CA ALA A 147 10.02 8.46 4.26
C ALA A 147 10.82 9.32 3.28
N PRO A 148 10.18 10.17 2.44
CA PRO A 148 10.90 11.02 1.51
C PRO A 148 12.04 11.78 2.21
N ALA A 149 13.17 11.98 1.55
CA ALA A 149 14.36 12.61 2.14
C ALA A 149 14.08 13.97 2.82
N SER A 150 13.04 14.69 2.40
CA SER A 150 12.57 15.92 3.06
C SER A 150 12.00 15.70 4.48
N LEU A 151 11.40 14.54 4.75
CA LEU A 151 10.93 14.15 6.08
C LEU A 151 12.07 13.60 6.94
N GLN A 152 13.11 12.99 6.34
CA GLN A 152 14.30 12.56 7.09
C GLN A 152 15.07 13.76 7.66
N ASP A 153 15.18 14.85 6.91
CA ASP A 153 15.86 16.08 7.34
C ASP A 153 15.06 16.84 8.43
N GLU A 154 13.72 16.81 8.37
CA GLU A 154 12.87 17.36 9.45
C GLU A 154 12.85 16.49 10.70
N THR A 155 12.86 15.17 10.56
CA THR A 155 12.78 14.24 11.71
C THR A 155 14.10 14.10 12.46
N ALA A 156 15.25 14.31 11.79
CA ALA A 156 16.57 14.40 12.44
C ALA A 156 16.83 15.75 13.12
N ARG A 157 15.97 16.75 12.90
CA ARG A 157 16.10 18.08 13.51
C ARG A 157 15.97 17.96 15.04
N PRO A 158 16.82 18.65 15.84
CA PRO A 158 16.65 18.68 17.28
C PRO A 158 15.36 19.44 17.65
N ALA A 159 14.47 18.75 18.37
CA ALA A 159 13.30 19.33 19.02
C ALA A 159 13.70 20.01 20.35
N ALA A 160 14.65 19.42 21.07
CA ALA A 160 15.23 19.98 22.29
C ALA A 160 16.66 19.46 22.51
N LYS A 161 17.37 20.01 23.51
CA LYS A 161 18.67 19.50 23.99
C LYS A 161 18.68 19.44 25.52
N VAL A 162 19.25 18.38 26.08
CA VAL A 162 19.52 18.21 27.50
C VAL A 162 21.03 18.03 27.68
N GLY A 163 21.75 19.10 28.00
CA GLY A 163 23.21 19.10 27.91
C GLY A 163 23.67 18.92 26.47
N ASP A 164 24.46 17.88 26.22
CA ASP A 164 24.96 17.53 24.89
C ASP A 164 24.02 16.57 24.12
N ASP A 165 23.04 15.98 24.81
CA ASP A 165 22.09 15.04 24.20
C ASP A 165 20.95 15.79 23.50
N ALA A 166 20.79 15.54 22.20
CA ALA A 166 19.72 16.13 21.39
C ALA A 166 18.50 15.20 21.33
N ILE A 167 17.34 15.74 21.73
CA ILE A 167 16.04 15.09 21.52
C ILE A 167 15.58 15.47 20.11
N THR A 168 15.40 14.48 19.24
CA THR A 168 15.02 14.72 17.84
C THR A 168 13.50 14.85 17.68
N VAL A 169 13.05 15.45 16.56
CA VAL A 169 11.61 15.44 16.20
C VAL A 169 11.12 14.01 16.01
N ALA A 170 11.93 13.11 15.45
CA ALA A 170 11.61 11.67 15.38
C ALA A 170 11.32 11.07 16.75
N GLU A 171 12.19 11.33 17.74
CA GLU A 171 12.06 10.81 19.09
C GLU A 171 10.81 11.36 19.79
N LEU A 172 10.47 12.63 19.53
CA LEU A 172 9.25 13.26 20.03
C LEU A 172 7.99 12.68 19.37
N GLU A 173 7.97 12.54 18.05
CA GLU A 173 6.75 12.27 17.29
C GLU A 173 6.46 10.77 17.13
N ARG A 174 7.46 9.89 16.97
CA ARG A 174 7.23 8.44 16.77
C ARG A 174 6.32 7.82 17.83
N PRO A 175 6.50 8.08 19.14
CA PRO A 175 5.63 7.52 20.17
C PRO A 175 4.16 7.95 20.04
N VAL A 176 3.91 9.13 19.46
CA VAL A 176 2.59 9.74 19.29
C VAL A 176 2.13 9.82 17.83
N ALA A 177 2.85 9.20 16.89
CA ALA A 177 2.67 9.39 15.45
C ALA A 177 1.26 9.02 14.97
N ASN A 178 0.67 7.98 15.56
CA ASN A 178 -0.71 7.60 15.24
C ASN A 178 -1.72 8.61 15.75
N ARG A 179 -1.49 9.20 16.94
CA ARG A 179 -2.37 10.24 17.46
C ARG A 179 -2.28 11.50 16.62
N ILE A 180 -1.08 11.86 16.18
CA ILE A 180 -0.87 12.94 15.21
C ILE A 180 -1.64 12.63 13.93
N TYR A 181 -1.46 11.46 13.34
CA TYR A 181 -2.15 11.04 12.12
C TYR A 181 -3.68 11.04 12.25
N ASP A 182 -4.23 10.57 13.37
CA ASP A 182 -5.68 10.60 13.62
C ASP A 182 -6.21 12.04 13.64
N LEU A 183 -5.49 12.94 14.31
CA LEU A 183 -5.84 14.36 14.33
C LEU A 183 -5.68 15.01 12.95
N GLU A 184 -4.66 14.65 12.18
CA GLU A 184 -4.50 15.11 10.80
C GLU A 184 -5.64 14.61 9.90
N LYS A 185 -6.12 13.38 10.10
CA LYS A 185 -7.32 12.86 9.42
C LYS A 185 -8.57 13.66 9.78
N GLU A 186 -8.76 14.00 11.06
CA GLU A 186 -9.87 14.86 11.49
C GLU A 186 -9.78 16.24 10.82
N ILE A 187 -8.59 16.86 10.83
CA ILE A 187 -8.33 18.13 10.17
C ILE A 187 -8.62 18.02 8.67
N TYR A 188 -8.14 16.96 8.02
CA TYR A 188 -8.37 16.71 6.61
C TYR A 188 -9.87 16.55 6.30
N ALA A 189 -10.60 15.79 7.10
CA ALA A 189 -12.04 15.59 6.92
C ALA A 189 -12.83 16.90 7.05
N ILE A 190 -12.46 17.75 8.02
CA ILE A 190 -13.05 19.09 8.17
C ILE A 190 -12.76 19.96 6.94
N LYS A 191 -11.49 19.98 6.49
CA LYS A 191 -11.07 20.74 5.30
C LYS A 191 -11.78 20.24 4.04
N GLN A 192 -11.88 18.93 3.86
CA GLN A 192 -12.51 18.31 2.71
C GLN A 192 -14.00 18.66 2.65
N ARG A 193 -14.74 18.48 3.75
CA ARG A 193 -16.16 18.86 3.81
C ARG A 193 -16.37 20.32 3.42
N ARG A 194 -15.55 21.22 3.95
CA ARG A 194 -15.64 22.65 3.62
C ARG A 194 -15.28 22.92 2.16
N LEU A 195 -14.29 22.22 1.62
CA LEU A 195 -13.90 22.34 0.22
C LEU A 195 -15.03 21.86 -0.71
N ASP A 196 -15.68 20.74 -0.38
CA ASP A 196 -16.79 20.19 -1.15
C ASP A 196 -17.99 21.14 -1.22
N GLU A 197 -18.31 21.83 -0.11
CA GLU A 197 -19.33 22.90 -0.08
C GLU A 197 -18.95 24.06 -1.03
N ILE A 198 -17.68 24.50 -0.99
CA ILE A 198 -17.19 25.60 -1.85
C ILE A 198 -17.22 25.20 -3.32
N ILE A 199 -16.78 23.97 -3.64
CA ILE A 199 -16.81 23.42 -5.00
C ILE A 199 -18.24 23.37 -5.50
N THR A 200 -19.15 22.78 -4.73
CA THR A 200 -20.58 22.66 -5.07
C THR A 200 -21.17 24.03 -5.42
N ASN A 201 -20.98 25.02 -4.56
CA ASN A 201 -21.49 26.37 -4.80
C ASN A 201 -20.91 27.00 -6.07
N ARG A 202 -19.59 26.88 -6.29
CA ARG A 202 -18.94 27.45 -7.48
C ARG A 202 -19.37 26.76 -8.77
N VAL A 203 -19.53 25.45 -8.75
CA VAL A 203 -19.95 24.65 -9.91
C VAL A 203 -21.38 24.99 -10.29
N LEU A 204 -22.30 25.05 -9.31
CA LEU A 204 -23.68 25.47 -9.55
C LEU A 204 -23.77 26.90 -10.09
N GLN A 205 -22.99 27.82 -9.53
CA GLN A 205 -22.94 29.20 -10.00
C GLN A 205 -22.43 29.31 -11.44
N LYS A 206 -21.32 28.62 -11.76
CA LYS A 206 -20.79 28.57 -13.13
C LYS A 206 -21.77 27.97 -14.13
N GLU A 207 -22.48 26.91 -13.73
CA GLU A 207 -23.50 26.30 -14.58
C GLU A 207 -24.71 27.23 -14.79
N ALA A 208 -25.10 27.97 -13.76
CA ALA A 208 -26.21 28.93 -13.83
C ALA A 208 -25.86 30.07 -14.80
N GLU A 209 -24.64 30.61 -14.69
CA GLU A 209 -24.10 31.61 -15.61
C GLU A 209 -24.05 31.08 -17.06
N ARG A 210 -23.60 29.84 -17.25
CA ARG A 210 -23.54 29.19 -18.58
C ARG A 210 -24.92 29.05 -19.23
N LYS A 211 -25.96 28.76 -18.44
CA LYS A 211 -27.34 28.57 -18.91
C LYS A 211 -28.18 29.86 -18.89
N GLY A 212 -27.64 30.97 -18.38
CA GLY A 212 -28.40 32.21 -18.19
C GLY A 212 -29.57 32.06 -17.21
N SER A 213 -29.43 31.22 -16.18
CA SER A 213 -30.43 30.96 -15.14
C SER A 213 -29.92 31.34 -13.75
N THR A 214 -30.74 31.17 -12.71
CA THR A 214 -30.26 31.21 -11.31
C THR A 214 -29.94 29.80 -10.79
N VAL A 215 -29.22 29.71 -9.67
CA VAL A 215 -28.92 28.43 -9.01
C VAL A 215 -30.21 27.74 -8.55
N GLU A 216 -31.16 28.50 -8.01
CA GLU A 216 -32.47 27.97 -7.58
C GLU A 216 -33.25 27.38 -8.75
N GLN A 217 -33.20 28.02 -9.92
CA GLN A 217 -33.83 27.50 -11.13
C GLN A 217 -33.16 26.23 -11.64
N LEU A 218 -31.83 26.12 -11.53
CA LEU A 218 -31.12 24.88 -11.87
C LEU A 218 -31.53 23.73 -10.96
N ILE A 219 -31.57 23.96 -9.64
CA ILE A 219 -31.97 22.94 -8.67
C ILE A 219 -33.42 22.52 -8.91
N ALA A 220 -34.33 23.49 -9.11
CA ALA A 220 -35.73 23.19 -9.42
C ALA A 220 -35.88 22.39 -10.72
N SER A 221 -35.08 22.70 -11.75
CA SER A 221 -35.07 21.96 -13.00
C SER A 221 -34.49 20.56 -12.87
N ALA A 222 -33.50 20.35 -11.99
CA ALA A 222 -32.94 19.03 -11.73
C ALA A 222 -33.97 18.12 -11.03
N LEU A 223 -34.80 18.71 -10.16
CA LEU A 223 -35.82 17.99 -9.40
C LEU A 223 -37.17 17.87 -10.12
N SER A 224 -37.38 18.53 -11.27
CA SER A 224 -38.71 18.64 -11.90
C SER A 224 -39.29 17.31 -12.41
N ASN A 225 -38.42 16.34 -12.70
CA ASN A 225 -38.82 15.01 -13.20
C ASN A 225 -38.83 13.95 -12.08
N GLN A 226 -38.78 14.35 -10.80
CA GLN A 226 -38.82 13.42 -9.69
C GLN A 226 -40.15 12.66 -9.68
N GLU A 227 -40.09 11.33 -9.86
CA GLU A 227 -41.26 10.46 -9.75
C GLU A 227 -41.86 10.48 -8.34
N GLU A 228 -43.19 10.46 -8.25
CA GLU A 228 -43.89 10.35 -6.97
C GLU A 228 -43.56 9.03 -6.26
N ILE A 229 -43.46 9.08 -4.93
CA ILE A 229 -43.24 7.89 -4.11
C ILE A 229 -44.51 7.03 -4.14
N GLY A 230 -44.42 5.88 -4.79
CA GLY A 230 -45.53 4.93 -4.92
C GLY A 230 -45.91 4.25 -3.61
N ASN A 231 -47.16 3.84 -3.48
CA ASN A 231 -47.66 3.16 -2.27
C ASN A 231 -46.93 1.83 -1.97
N GLY A 232 -46.43 1.13 -2.99
CA GLY A 232 -45.63 -0.08 -2.81
C GLY A 232 -44.27 0.19 -2.16
N GLU A 233 -43.65 1.33 -2.48
CA GLU A 233 -42.36 1.75 -1.94
C GLU A 233 -42.48 2.16 -0.46
N ILE A 234 -43.56 2.88 -0.13
CA ILE A 234 -43.93 3.18 1.27
C ILE A 234 -44.15 1.89 2.07
N HIS A 235 -44.82 0.90 1.45
CA HIS A 235 -45.07 -0.38 2.11
C HIS A 235 -43.79 -1.18 2.33
N GLY A 236 -42.90 -1.26 1.34
CA GLY A 236 -41.60 -1.92 1.45
C GLY A 236 -40.76 -1.31 2.57
N TYR A 237 -40.62 0.03 2.57
CA TYR A 237 -39.92 0.74 3.64
C TYR A 237 -40.52 0.46 5.01
N TYR A 238 -41.85 0.45 5.14
CA TYR A 238 -42.51 0.12 6.40
C TYR A 238 -42.20 -1.31 6.87
N GLN A 239 -42.24 -2.31 5.99
CA GLN A 239 -41.97 -3.69 6.36
C GLN A 239 -40.52 -3.89 6.82
N GLU A 240 -39.57 -3.31 6.10
CA GLU A 240 -38.14 -3.41 6.42
C GLU A 240 -37.78 -2.71 7.74
N ASN A 241 -38.53 -1.67 8.12
CA ASN A 241 -38.19 -0.81 9.26
C ASN A 241 -39.17 -0.95 10.45
N VAL A 242 -40.10 -1.90 10.41
CA VAL A 242 -41.18 -2.02 11.40
C VAL A 242 -40.66 -2.13 12.84
N GLN A 243 -39.51 -2.79 13.04
CA GLN A 243 -38.89 -2.96 14.36
C GLN A 243 -38.39 -1.63 14.96
N HIS A 244 -37.90 -0.72 14.12
CA HIS A 244 -37.43 0.61 14.54
C HIS A 244 -38.57 1.62 14.68
N LEU A 245 -39.73 1.35 14.09
CA LEU A 245 -40.92 2.20 14.12
C LEU A 245 -41.86 1.92 15.32
N GLY A 246 -41.54 0.93 16.16
CA GLY A 246 -42.40 0.44 17.26
C GLY A 246 -42.78 1.46 18.34
N GLY A 247 -42.19 2.66 18.35
CA GLY A 247 -42.54 3.77 19.26
C GLY A 247 -43.62 4.73 18.72
N TRP A 248 -44.16 4.50 17.53
CA TRP A 248 -45.15 5.37 16.91
C TRP A 248 -46.51 5.34 17.63
N LYS A 249 -47.04 6.52 17.97
CA LYS A 249 -48.34 6.68 18.68
C LYS A 249 -49.46 7.28 17.82
N GLY A 250 -49.17 7.65 16.57
CA GLY A 250 -50.15 8.23 15.65
C GLY A 250 -50.88 7.17 14.83
N THR A 251 -51.67 7.62 13.86
CA THR A 251 -52.39 6.76 12.93
C THR A 251 -51.46 6.17 11.87
N GLN A 252 -51.92 5.11 11.20
CA GLN A 252 -51.20 4.50 10.09
C GLN A 252 -51.13 5.43 8.86
N GLU A 253 -52.14 6.28 8.66
CA GLU A 253 -52.20 7.30 7.61
C GLU A 253 -51.09 8.34 7.79
N GLU A 254 -50.94 8.86 9.01
CA GLU A 254 -49.88 9.82 9.37
C GLU A 254 -48.49 9.23 9.22
N LEU A 255 -48.30 7.96 9.59
CA LEU A 255 -47.03 7.27 9.41
C LEU A 255 -46.68 7.12 7.92
N ARG A 256 -47.66 6.73 7.08
CA ARG A 256 -47.46 6.65 5.63
C ARG A 256 -47.12 8.02 5.03
N GLY A 257 -47.77 9.08 5.49
CA GLY A 257 -47.44 10.45 5.10
C GLY A 257 -46.00 10.82 5.44
N ARG A 258 -45.55 10.53 6.66
CA ARG A 258 -44.16 10.77 7.08
C ARG A 258 -43.14 9.97 6.27
N ILE A 259 -43.41 8.68 6.05
CA ILE A 259 -42.55 7.82 5.22
C ILE A 259 -42.47 8.38 3.80
N ARG A 260 -43.60 8.82 3.23
CA ARG A 260 -43.63 9.44 1.90
C ARG A 260 -42.74 10.68 1.83
N GLU A 261 -42.86 11.61 2.78
CA GLU A 261 -42.03 12.82 2.79
C GLU A 261 -40.54 12.48 2.98
N PHE A 262 -40.22 11.57 3.89
CA PHE A 262 -38.84 11.11 4.10
C PHE A 262 -38.22 10.51 2.82
N LEU A 263 -38.94 9.60 2.15
CA LEU A 263 -38.50 8.98 0.90
C LEU A 263 -38.36 10.02 -0.22
N LYS A 264 -39.27 11.01 -0.26
CA LYS A 264 -39.23 12.11 -1.22
C LYS A 264 -38.01 13.01 -0.99
N GLU A 265 -37.71 13.38 0.25
CA GLU A 265 -36.52 14.16 0.62
C GLU A 265 -35.23 13.41 0.29
N ARG A 266 -35.17 12.12 0.65
CA ARG A 266 -34.01 11.27 0.33
C ARG A 266 -33.77 11.16 -1.17
N ARG A 267 -34.82 10.90 -1.96
CA ARG A 267 -34.72 10.84 -3.43
C ARG A 267 -34.27 12.19 -4.02
N ALA A 268 -34.78 13.31 -3.50
CA ALA A 268 -34.35 14.63 -3.95
C ALA A 268 -32.87 14.89 -3.65
N GLN A 269 -32.37 14.44 -2.49
CA GLN A 269 -30.95 14.52 -2.15
C GLN A 269 -30.08 13.68 -3.09
N GLU A 270 -30.48 12.43 -3.38
CA GLU A 270 -29.78 11.53 -4.31
C GLU A 270 -29.68 12.15 -5.71
N ILE A 271 -30.80 12.64 -6.26
CA ILE A 271 -30.83 13.34 -7.57
C ILE A 271 -29.91 14.56 -7.58
N LEU A 272 -29.93 15.36 -6.51
CA LEU A 272 -29.11 16.56 -6.43
C LEU A 272 -27.62 16.24 -6.34
N LEU A 273 -27.24 15.20 -5.61
CA LEU A 273 -25.85 14.73 -5.51
C LEU A 273 -25.36 14.25 -6.89
N GLU A 274 -26.12 13.40 -7.57
CA GLU A 274 -25.79 12.93 -8.92
C GLU A 274 -25.65 14.09 -9.91
N TYR A 275 -26.57 15.06 -9.85
CA TYR A 275 -26.49 16.25 -10.68
C TYR A 275 -25.23 17.06 -10.39
N ILE A 276 -24.93 17.34 -9.12
CA ILE A 276 -23.72 18.07 -8.73
C ILE A 276 -22.45 17.34 -9.19
N ASP A 277 -22.39 16.02 -9.05
CA ASP A 277 -21.23 15.23 -9.46
C ASP A 277 -21.04 15.27 -10.98
N SER A 278 -22.13 15.17 -11.75
CA SER A 278 -22.07 15.37 -13.21
C SER A 278 -21.54 16.75 -13.60
N LEU A 279 -21.89 17.79 -12.83
CA LEU A 279 -21.39 19.14 -13.07
C LEU A 279 -19.92 19.28 -12.66
N LYS A 280 -19.46 18.64 -11.57
CA LYS A 280 -18.04 18.64 -11.19
C LYS A 280 -17.18 18.04 -12.31
N GLU A 281 -17.63 16.95 -12.94
CA GLU A 281 -16.97 16.34 -14.08
C GLU A 281 -16.99 17.29 -15.30
N GLN A 282 -18.16 17.82 -15.65
CA GLN A 282 -18.32 18.76 -16.78
C GLN A 282 -17.41 20.00 -16.65
N HIS A 283 -17.27 20.52 -15.43
CA HIS A 283 -16.45 21.71 -15.11
C HIS A 283 -15.00 21.37 -14.76
N GLN A 284 -14.58 20.10 -14.88
CA GLN A 284 -13.20 19.64 -14.68
C GLN A 284 -12.63 20.08 -13.32
N VAL A 285 -13.33 19.75 -12.24
CA VAL A 285 -12.89 20.11 -10.89
C VAL A 285 -11.69 19.26 -10.47
N ASP A 286 -10.52 19.89 -10.37
CA ASP A 286 -9.32 19.30 -9.78
C ASP A 286 -9.22 19.60 -8.27
N VAL A 287 -9.01 18.57 -7.45
CA VAL A 287 -8.83 18.69 -5.99
C VAL A 287 -7.37 18.49 -5.61
N PHE A 288 -6.75 19.54 -5.07
CA PHE A 288 -5.34 19.54 -4.64
C PHE A 288 -5.18 19.44 -3.10
N LEU A 289 -6.25 19.13 -2.38
CA LEU A 289 -6.18 18.95 -0.93
C LEU A 289 -5.34 17.71 -0.61
N LYS A 290 -4.16 17.91 -0.02
CA LYS A 290 -3.26 16.83 0.37
C LYS A 290 -3.88 15.99 1.49
N LYS A 291 -3.93 14.67 1.28
CA LYS A 291 -4.25 13.70 2.34
C LYS A 291 -3.09 13.65 3.35
N PRO A 292 -3.38 13.37 4.64
CA PRO A 292 -2.34 13.09 5.63
C PRO A 292 -1.46 11.91 5.17
N SER A 293 -0.15 12.02 5.36
CA SER A 293 0.78 10.91 5.13
C SER A 293 0.61 9.87 6.23
N LEU A 294 0.74 8.58 5.89
CA LEU A 294 0.74 7.51 6.88
C LEU A 294 1.83 7.75 7.94
N PRO A 295 1.58 7.41 9.22
CA PRO A 295 2.54 7.66 10.27
C PRO A 295 3.82 6.86 10.03
N LEU A 296 4.96 7.53 10.12
CA LEU A 296 6.29 6.94 9.99
C LEU A 296 6.64 6.14 11.24
N THR A 297 5.92 5.04 11.50
CA THR A 297 6.36 4.04 12.49
C THR A 297 7.36 3.11 11.81
N GLY A 298 8.50 3.68 11.40
CA GLY A 298 9.63 2.91 10.85
C GLY A 298 10.16 1.96 11.91
N VAL A 299 9.75 0.70 11.84
CA VAL A 299 10.23 -0.39 12.69
C VAL A 299 11.36 -1.08 11.95
N ASN A 300 12.50 -1.28 12.61
CA ASN A 300 13.56 -2.10 12.03
C ASN A 300 13.07 -3.55 11.97
N VAL A 301 13.01 -4.13 10.78
CA VAL A 301 12.54 -5.50 10.53
C VAL A 301 13.67 -6.49 10.25
N GLU A 302 14.93 -6.06 10.33
CA GLU A 302 16.08 -6.95 10.19
C GLU A 302 16.11 -8.02 11.29
N ASN A 303 16.47 -9.25 10.91
CA ASN A 303 16.52 -10.41 11.80
C ASN A 303 15.19 -10.77 12.49
N SER A 304 14.07 -10.20 12.02
CA SER A 304 12.74 -10.65 12.40
C SER A 304 12.34 -11.90 11.62
N PRO A 305 11.57 -12.81 12.22
CA PRO A 305 10.84 -13.82 11.49
C PRO A 305 9.86 -13.17 10.51
N THR A 306 9.90 -13.60 9.25
CA THR A 306 9.02 -13.06 8.20
C THR A 306 8.30 -14.17 7.43
N LEU A 307 7.11 -13.86 6.94
CA LEU A 307 6.31 -14.72 6.08
C LEU A 307 5.83 -13.92 4.85
N GLY A 308 5.83 -14.56 3.68
CA GLY A 308 5.43 -13.93 2.43
C GLY A 308 6.55 -13.13 1.75
N PRO A 309 6.28 -12.60 0.54
CA PRO A 309 7.26 -11.88 -0.25
C PRO A 309 7.62 -10.54 0.38
N SER A 310 8.91 -10.23 0.52
CA SER A 310 9.40 -8.98 1.13
C SER A 310 9.03 -7.69 0.36
N ASP A 311 8.54 -7.84 -0.87
CA ASP A 311 8.04 -6.78 -1.75
C ASP A 311 6.52 -6.75 -1.86
N ALA A 312 5.82 -7.45 -0.97
CA ALA A 312 4.38 -7.36 -0.88
C ALA A 312 3.91 -5.89 -0.72
N PRO A 313 2.80 -5.51 -1.36
CA PRO A 313 2.25 -4.15 -1.25
C PRO A 313 1.79 -3.79 0.16
N VAL A 314 1.50 -4.80 1.00
CA VAL A 314 1.10 -4.60 2.40
C VAL A 314 2.09 -5.26 3.33
N VAL A 315 2.68 -4.46 4.21
CA VAL A 315 3.54 -4.89 5.31
C VAL A 315 2.73 -4.90 6.59
N VAL A 316 2.71 -6.04 7.28
CA VAL A 316 2.09 -6.19 8.59
C VAL A 316 3.16 -6.52 9.60
N VAL A 317 3.43 -5.61 10.53
CA VAL A 317 4.30 -5.87 11.68
C VAL A 317 3.43 -6.23 12.88
N GLU A 318 3.55 -7.46 13.37
CA GLU A 318 2.83 -7.97 14.54
C GLU A 318 3.74 -7.95 15.76
N PHE A 319 3.35 -7.20 16.79
CA PHE A 319 3.95 -7.24 18.13
C PHE A 319 3.11 -8.14 19.03
N SER A 320 3.69 -9.24 19.50
CA SER A 320 2.94 -10.29 20.17
C SER A 320 3.71 -10.90 21.35
N ASP A 321 2.96 -11.54 22.24
CA ASP A 321 3.45 -12.20 23.46
C ASP A 321 2.76 -13.56 23.61
N TYR A 322 3.57 -14.62 23.69
CA TYR A 322 3.11 -15.99 23.82
C TYR A 322 2.27 -16.29 25.07
N LEU A 323 2.42 -15.53 26.15
CA LEU A 323 1.62 -15.67 27.37
C LEU A 323 0.38 -14.76 27.39
N CYS A 324 0.24 -13.84 26.43
CA CYS A 324 -0.91 -12.94 26.38
C CYS A 324 -2.18 -13.66 25.88
N PRO A 325 -3.28 -13.70 26.66
CA PRO A 325 -4.52 -14.36 26.24
C PRO A 325 -5.11 -13.76 24.96
N ALA A 326 -5.01 -12.44 24.80
CA ALA A 326 -5.47 -11.75 23.59
C ALA A 326 -4.65 -12.17 22.35
N CYS A 327 -3.32 -12.33 22.49
CA CYS A 327 -2.47 -12.80 21.39
C CYS A 327 -2.81 -14.23 20.97
N ARG A 328 -3.06 -15.11 21.94
CA ARG A 328 -3.50 -16.49 21.67
C ARG A 328 -4.82 -16.52 20.90
N SER A 329 -5.80 -15.72 21.32
CA SER A 329 -7.08 -15.60 20.60
C SER A 329 -6.89 -15.03 19.19
N GLU A 330 -5.99 -14.07 19.03
CA GLU A 330 -5.73 -13.39 17.76
C GLU A 330 -4.95 -14.27 16.78
N HIS A 331 -4.18 -15.26 17.26
CA HIS A 331 -3.35 -16.14 16.44
C HIS A 331 -4.16 -16.89 15.37
N GLU A 332 -5.37 -17.34 15.69
CA GLU A 332 -6.27 -17.97 14.70
C GLU A 332 -6.70 -16.99 13.60
N VAL A 333 -7.05 -15.75 13.97
CA VAL A 333 -7.46 -14.70 13.03
C VAL A 333 -6.29 -14.33 12.13
N THR A 334 -5.11 -14.09 12.67
CA THR A 334 -3.92 -13.77 11.87
C THR A 334 -3.54 -14.92 10.94
N GLY A 335 -3.69 -16.17 11.37
CA GLY A 335 -3.50 -17.35 10.53
C GLY A 335 -4.45 -17.37 9.32
N ARG A 336 -5.73 -17.05 9.53
CA ARG A 336 -6.72 -16.91 8.45
C ARG A 336 -6.37 -15.75 7.50
N ILE A 337 -5.92 -14.62 8.02
CA ILE A 337 -5.50 -13.45 7.20
C ILE A 337 -4.26 -13.77 6.36
N LYS A 338 -3.22 -14.34 6.98
CA LYS A 338 -1.99 -14.78 6.30
C LYS A 338 -2.30 -15.71 5.11
N LYS A 339 -3.28 -16.59 5.28
CA LYS A 339 -3.76 -17.50 4.21
C LYS A 339 -4.61 -16.81 3.15
N ALA A 340 -5.56 -15.95 3.56
CA ALA A 340 -6.47 -15.26 2.62
C ALA A 340 -5.74 -14.30 1.67
N TYR A 341 -4.64 -13.71 2.14
CA TYR A 341 -3.85 -12.72 1.41
C TYR A 341 -2.45 -13.23 1.03
N GLU A 342 -2.29 -14.54 0.86
CA GLU A 342 -1.02 -15.15 0.46
C GLU A 342 -0.45 -14.48 -0.80
N GLY A 343 0.84 -14.14 -0.76
CA GLY A 343 1.54 -13.42 -1.83
C GLY A 343 1.28 -11.92 -1.90
N LYS A 344 0.32 -11.38 -1.11
CA LYS A 344 0.03 -9.95 -1.03
C LYS A 344 0.49 -9.30 0.27
N LEU A 345 0.91 -10.09 1.25
CA LEU A 345 1.39 -9.62 2.55
C LEU A 345 2.86 -9.97 2.76
N TRP A 346 3.59 -9.02 3.34
CA TRP A 346 4.84 -9.28 4.04
C TRP A 346 4.55 -9.20 5.54
N TRP A 347 4.46 -10.35 6.18
CA TRP A 347 4.21 -10.44 7.61
C TRP A 347 5.54 -10.47 8.34
N VAL A 348 5.70 -9.60 9.33
CA VAL A 348 6.89 -9.49 10.17
C VAL A 348 6.46 -9.69 11.62
N PHE A 349 7.04 -10.67 12.29
CA PHE A 349 6.78 -10.92 13.71
C PHE A 349 7.82 -10.22 14.58
N LYS A 350 7.35 -9.58 15.66
CA LYS A 350 8.14 -8.89 16.67
C LYS A 350 7.80 -9.41 18.06
N ASP A 351 8.81 -9.91 18.76
CA ASP A 351 8.63 -10.36 20.13
C ASP A 351 8.41 -9.16 21.06
N PHE A 352 7.26 -9.11 21.72
CA PHE A 352 6.97 -8.08 22.73
C PHE A 352 6.49 -8.70 24.05
N PRO A 353 7.31 -9.53 24.71
CA PRO A 353 6.97 -10.11 26.00
C PRO A 353 6.75 -9.00 27.04
N LEU A 354 5.56 -8.98 27.63
CA LEU A 354 5.17 -7.99 28.63
C LEU A 354 5.84 -8.31 29.98
N ASP A 355 6.26 -7.29 30.71
CA ASP A 355 7.00 -7.45 31.98
C ASP A 355 6.20 -8.23 33.05
N MET A 356 4.86 -8.22 32.95
CA MET A 356 3.96 -8.98 33.83
C MET A 356 3.86 -10.48 33.50
N HIS A 357 4.38 -10.93 32.35
CA HIS A 357 4.31 -12.31 31.91
C HIS A 357 5.64 -13.04 32.15
N GLU A 358 5.78 -13.60 33.34
CA GLU A 358 6.98 -14.34 33.74
C GLU A 358 7.24 -15.53 32.80
N GLY A 359 8.39 -15.53 32.14
CA GLY A 359 8.80 -16.57 31.18
C GLY A 359 8.46 -16.30 29.71
N ALA A 360 7.76 -15.21 29.39
CA ALA A 360 7.45 -14.86 27.99
C ALA A 360 8.73 -14.65 27.14
N LYS A 361 9.79 -14.07 27.73
CA LYS A 361 11.10 -13.93 27.06
C LYS A 361 11.74 -15.27 26.72
N GLU A 362 11.61 -16.27 27.60
CA GLU A 362 12.13 -17.61 27.36
C GLU A 362 11.34 -18.31 26.24
N MET A 363 10.01 -18.14 26.21
CA MET A 363 9.17 -18.65 25.11
C MET A 363 9.54 -18.02 23.76
N ALA A 364 9.75 -16.69 23.73
CA ALA A 364 10.24 -15.99 22.53
C ALA A 364 11.61 -16.49 22.09
N GLN A 365 12.53 -16.68 23.04
CA GLN A 365 13.84 -17.28 22.75
C GLN A 365 13.69 -18.68 22.17
N ALA A 366 12.84 -19.54 22.74
CA ALA A 366 12.59 -20.90 22.26
C ALA A 366 12.08 -20.91 20.81
N ALA A 367 11.12 -20.05 20.47
CA ALA A 367 10.63 -19.91 19.10
C ALA A 367 11.75 -19.51 18.12
N ARG A 368 12.63 -18.58 18.52
CA ARG A 368 13.81 -18.20 17.71
C ARG A 368 14.84 -19.32 17.58
N CYS A 369 15.07 -20.12 18.64
CA CYS A 369 15.92 -21.31 18.57
C CYS A 369 15.43 -22.31 17.52
N ALA A 370 14.11 -22.51 17.42
CA ALA A 370 13.52 -23.31 16.35
C ALA A 370 13.64 -22.62 14.98
N GLY A 371 13.54 -21.29 14.95
CA GLY A 371 13.77 -20.47 13.76
C GLY A 371 15.15 -20.64 13.14
N GLU A 372 16.20 -20.83 13.94
CA GLU A 372 17.55 -21.14 13.41
C GLU A 372 17.61 -22.42 12.58
N GLN A 373 16.67 -23.32 12.83
CA GLN A 373 16.53 -24.60 12.13
C GLN A 373 15.38 -24.55 11.10
N GLY A 374 14.88 -23.35 10.77
CA GLY A 374 13.85 -23.15 9.75
C GLY A 374 12.42 -23.46 10.19
N LYS A 375 12.15 -23.59 11.51
CA LYS A 375 10.84 -23.97 12.06
C LYS A 375 10.25 -22.93 13.03
N PHE A 376 10.47 -21.65 12.75
CA PHE A 376 9.95 -20.57 13.59
C PHE A 376 8.42 -20.60 13.70
N TRP A 377 7.73 -20.64 12.56
CA TRP A 377 6.26 -20.51 12.48
C TRP A 377 5.55 -21.73 13.08
N GLU A 378 6.04 -22.94 12.77
CA GLU A 378 5.47 -24.16 13.32
C GLU A 378 5.71 -24.26 14.84
N TYR A 379 6.85 -23.79 15.34
CA TYR A 379 7.10 -23.74 16.78
C TYR A 379 6.25 -22.65 17.46
N GLN A 380 6.05 -21.50 16.80
CA GLN A 380 5.15 -20.45 17.24
C GLN A 380 3.71 -20.98 17.40
N ASP A 381 3.22 -21.79 16.47
CA ASP A 381 1.89 -22.40 16.56
C ASP A 381 1.74 -23.26 17.82
N LEU A 382 2.76 -24.06 18.16
CA LEU A 382 2.79 -24.84 19.40
C LEU A 382 2.80 -23.94 20.65
N MET A 383 3.55 -22.83 20.62
CA MET A 383 3.62 -21.87 21.73
C MET A 383 2.31 -21.14 21.96
N PHE A 384 1.56 -20.77 20.92
CA PHE A 384 0.25 -20.15 21.10
C PHE A 384 -0.85 -21.15 21.48
N SER A 385 -0.65 -22.44 21.18
CA SER A 385 -1.59 -23.51 21.50
C SER A 385 -1.38 -24.13 22.90
N CYS A 386 -0.24 -23.90 23.56
CA CYS A 386 0.06 -24.52 24.85
C CYS A 386 -0.70 -23.87 26.03
N ASP A 387 -1.06 -24.64 27.05
CA ASP A 387 -1.65 -24.08 28.26
C ASP A 387 -0.58 -23.44 29.15
N GLY A 388 -0.51 -22.11 29.14
CA GLY A 388 0.43 -21.35 29.96
C GLY A 388 1.89 -21.47 29.50
N ARG A 389 2.84 -21.39 30.45
CA ARG A 389 4.28 -21.44 30.19
C ARG A 389 4.78 -22.89 30.14
N PRO A 390 5.37 -23.36 29.04
CA PRO A 390 6.06 -24.64 28.98
C PRO A 390 7.30 -24.65 29.88
N ASP A 391 7.60 -25.81 30.47
CA ASP A 391 8.91 -26.03 31.11
C ASP A 391 9.98 -26.40 30.07
N THR A 392 11.23 -26.54 30.54
CA THR A 392 12.37 -26.86 29.67
C THR A 392 12.21 -28.20 28.94
N ASP A 393 11.59 -29.20 29.58
CA ASP A 393 11.39 -30.51 28.96
C ASP A 393 10.32 -30.44 27.86
N GLN A 394 9.27 -29.65 28.09
CA GLN A 394 8.22 -29.39 27.12
C GLN A 394 8.74 -28.61 25.90
N PHE A 395 9.63 -27.62 26.09
CA PHE A 395 10.30 -26.96 24.94
C PHE A 395 11.08 -27.96 24.08
N ARG A 396 11.83 -28.88 24.70
CA ARG A 396 12.53 -29.95 23.98
C ARG A 396 11.57 -30.94 23.32
N ALA A 397 10.42 -31.21 23.94
CA ALA A 397 9.39 -32.07 23.39
C ALA A 397 8.80 -31.48 22.09
N TYR A 398 8.49 -30.18 22.07
CA TYR A 398 8.04 -29.49 20.86
C TYR A 398 9.11 -29.47 19.76
N ALA A 399 10.38 -29.26 20.12
CA ALA A 399 11.48 -29.37 19.16
C ALA A 399 11.54 -30.77 18.52
N ARG A 400 11.34 -31.82 19.34
CA ARG A 400 11.29 -33.21 18.87
C ARG A 400 10.08 -33.47 17.95
N GLU A 401 8.91 -32.94 18.29
CA GLU A 401 7.69 -33.05 17.48
C GLU A 401 7.88 -32.46 16.07
N LEU A 402 8.62 -31.35 15.97
CA LEU A 402 8.94 -30.70 14.70
C LEU A 402 10.19 -31.27 13.99
N ASN A 403 10.73 -32.39 14.47
CA ASN A 403 11.94 -33.05 13.92
C ASN A 403 13.18 -32.15 13.90
N LEU A 404 13.36 -31.30 14.92
CA LEU A 404 14.56 -30.48 15.09
C LEU A 404 15.71 -31.27 15.73
N ASP A 405 16.93 -30.78 15.55
CA ASP A 405 18.07 -31.19 16.38
C ASP A 405 17.85 -30.65 17.80
N VAL A 406 17.42 -31.54 18.69
CA VAL A 406 17.09 -31.21 20.08
C VAL A 406 18.31 -30.76 20.87
N ASP A 407 19.50 -31.27 20.57
CA ASP A 407 20.73 -30.88 21.26
C ASP A 407 21.19 -29.47 20.81
N GLN A 408 21.07 -29.17 19.51
CA GLN A 408 21.30 -27.82 18.99
C GLN A 408 20.29 -26.83 19.58
N PHE A 409 19.00 -27.20 19.61
CA PHE A 409 17.94 -26.39 20.19
C PHE A 409 18.20 -26.12 21.68
N ALA A 410 18.49 -27.15 22.46
CA ALA A 410 18.75 -27.04 23.89
C ALA A 410 19.94 -26.11 24.18
N ARG A 411 21.05 -26.25 23.44
CA ARG A 411 22.19 -25.33 23.56
C ARG A 411 21.82 -23.88 23.23
N SER A 412 21.02 -23.65 22.19
CA SER A 412 20.57 -22.31 21.81
C SER A 412 19.69 -21.67 22.90
N LEU A 413 18.84 -22.48 23.55
CA LEU A 413 18.00 -22.06 24.66
C LEU A 413 18.81 -21.80 25.95
N GLU A 414 19.68 -22.72 26.35
CA GLU A 414 20.50 -22.61 27.56
C GLU A 414 21.48 -21.43 27.51
N THR A 415 22.03 -21.11 26.33
CA THR A 415 23.01 -20.04 26.17
C THR A 415 22.41 -18.64 26.05
N GLY A 416 21.08 -18.51 26.00
CA GLY A 416 20.46 -17.19 25.82
C GLY A 416 20.64 -16.61 24.42
N LYS A 417 21.00 -17.44 23.41
CA LYS A 417 21.54 -16.98 22.12
C LYS A 417 20.69 -15.90 21.43
N HIS A 418 19.37 -16.00 21.56
CA HIS A 418 18.42 -15.08 20.92
C HIS A 418 17.86 -13.97 21.79
N LEU A 419 18.21 -13.92 23.08
CA LEU A 419 17.74 -12.87 23.97
C LEU A 419 18.07 -11.45 23.46
N PRO A 420 19.24 -11.17 22.87
CA PRO A 420 19.53 -9.85 22.31
C PRO A 420 18.56 -9.41 21.20
N PHE A 421 18.04 -10.35 20.40
CA PHE A 421 17.04 -10.04 19.37
C PHE A 421 15.66 -9.77 19.97
N VAL A 422 15.26 -10.56 20.98
CA VAL A 422 14.02 -10.31 21.74
C VAL A 422 14.08 -8.92 22.39
N GLU A 423 15.20 -8.55 23.00
CA GLU A 423 15.38 -7.22 23.59
C GLU A 423 15.39 -6.10 22.55
N ALA A 424 15.93 -6.36 21.35
CA ALA A 424 15.88 -5.40 20.24
C ALA A 424 14.44 -5.17 19.76
N ASP A 425 13.63 -6.22 19.68
CA ASP A 425 12.21 -6.11 19.32
C ASP A 425 11.43 -5.34 20.39
N ILE A 426 11.70 -5.59 21.69
CA ILE A 426 11.09 -4.81 22.79
C ILE A 426 11.43 -3.33 22.68
N ARG A 427 12.70 -2.98 22.40
CA ARG A 427 13.10 -1.58 22.19
C ARG A 427 12.39 -0.98 20.99
N SER A 428 12.39 -1.68 19.85
CA SER A 428 11.73 -1.21 18.63
C SER A 428 10.22 -1.02 18.80
N ALA A 429 9.56 -1.88 19.58
CA ALA A 429 8.15 -1.74 19.92
C ALA A 429 7.89 -0.45 20.71
N ARG A 430 8.71 -0.19 21.75
CA ARG A 430 8.62 1.02 22.57
C ARG A 430 8.87 2.29 21.75
N GLU A 431 9.88 2.28 20.87
CA GLU A 431 10.17 3.36 19.94
C GLU A 431 9.03 3.62 18.95
N ALA A 432 8.30 2.58 18.54
CA ALA A 432 7.10 2.67 17.72
C ALA A 432 5.83 3.05 18.52
N GLY A 433 5.95 3.34 19.82
CA GLY A 433 4.82 3.68 20.69
C GLY A 433 3.88 2.50 20.94
N VAL A 434 4.38 1.27 20.87
CA VAL A 434 3.65 0.05 21.24
C VAL A 434 3.78 -0.16 22.74
N SER A 435 2.63 -0.30 23.41
CA SER A 435 2.54 -0.45 24.87
C SER A 435 1.68 -1.63 25.30
N ALA A 436 1.13 -2.41 24.36
CA ALA A 436 0.25 -3.54 24.61
C ALA A 436 0.34 -4.57 23.47
N THR A 437 -0.07 -5.80 23.74
CA THR A 437 -0.17 -6.88 22.76
C THR A 437 -1.60 -7.45 22.67
N PRO A 438 -2.05 -7.95 21.50
CA PRO A 438 -1.37 -7.80 20.21
C PRO A 438 -1.44 -6.35 19.73
N THR A 439 -0.43 -5.90 19.00
CA THR A 439 -0.47 -4.64 18.26
C THR A 439 0.07 -4.88 16.87
N PHE A 440 -0.60 -4.34 15.86
CA PHE A 440 -0.22 -4.43 14.46
C PHE A 440 0.19 -3.07 13.92
N LEU A 441 1.18 -3.03 13.04
CA LEU A 441 1.42 -1.91 12.13
C LEU A 441 1.12 -2.39 10.71
N ILE A 442 0.05 -1.89 10.11
CA ILE A 442 -0.34 -2.20 8.73
C ILE A 442 0.07 -1.02 7.85
N ASN A 443 1.12 -1.19 7.03
CA ASN A 443 1.78 -0.09 6.31
C ASN A 443 2.06 1.14 7.21
N GLY A 444 2.50 0.87 8.45
CA GLY A 444 2.81 1.89 9.46
C GLY A 444 1.62 2.39 10.29
N LYS A 445 0.37 2.09 9.90
CA LYS A 445 -0.82 2.41 10.70
C LYS A 445 -0.94 1.45 11.88
N LYS A 446 -0.93 1.98 13.11
CA LYS A 446 -1.06 1.17 14.32
C LYS A 446 -2.51 0.75 14.57
N VAL A 447 -2.69 -0.53 14.87
CA VAL A 447 -3.95 -1.15 15.27
C VAL A 447 -3.66 -1.92 16.55
N ALA A 448 -4.26 -1.51 17.66
CA ALA A 448 -3.98 -2.08 18.98
C ALA A 448 -5.12 -2.98 19.45
N GLY A 449 -4.78 -4.12 20.04
CA GLY A 449 -5.73 -5.11 20.53
C GLY A 449 -6.15 -6.14 19.48
N THR A 450 -7.09 -6.98 19.87
CA THR A 450 -7.67 -8.02 19.01
C THR A 450 -8.54 -7.40 17.92
N VAL A 451 -8.43 -7.90 16.69
CA VAL A 451 -9.15 -7.37 15.53
C VAL A 451 -10.00 -8.48 14.93
N PRO A 452 -11.33 -8.32 14.82
CA PRO A 452 -12.17 -9.28 14.12
C PRO A 452 -11.70 -9.49 12.68
N PHE A 453 -11.87 -10.71 12.15
CA PHE A 453 -11.39 -11.07 10.82
C PHE A 453 -11.86 -10.08 9.74
N GLU A 454 -13.13 -9.71 9.73
CA GLU A 454 -13.74 -8.81 8.75
C GLU A 454 -13.18 -7.38 8.84
N GLU A 455 -12.83 -6.93 10.04
CA GLU A 455 -12.19 -5.62 10.23
C GLU A 455 -10.73 -5.65 9.79
N PHE A 456 -10.01 -6.73 10.08
CA PHE A 456 -8.63 -6.93 9.63
C PHE A 456 -8.60 -6.98 8.09
N GLU A 457 -9.50 -7.73 7.46
CA GLU A 457 -9.69 -7.81 6.00
C GLU A 457 -9.86 -6.42 5.39
N LYS A 458 -10.77 -5.62 5.94
CA LYS A 458 -11.00 -4.24 5.50
C LYS A 458 -9.75 -3.37 5.60
N LEU A 459 -8.97 -3.48 6.69
CA LEU A 459 -7.73 -2.71 6.87
C LEU A 459 -6.67 -3.07 5.83
N ILE A 460 -6.57 -4.36 5.46
CA ILE A 460 -5.67 -4.83 4.41
C ILE A 460 -6.14 -4.34 3.04
N ASP A 461 -7.42 -4.45 2.73
CA ASP A 461 -8.00 -4.01 1.45
C ASP A 461 -7.83 -2.49 1.25
N GLU A 462 -8.07 -1.70 2.29
CA GLU A 462 -7.81 -0.27 2.29
C GLU A 462 -6.33 0.02 2.00
N SER A 463 -5.42 -0.79 2.55
CA SER A 463 -3.98 -0.64 2.34
C SER A 463 -3.59 -1.01 0.91
N LEU A 464 -4.16 -2.07 0.34
CA LEU A 464 -3.95 -2.48 -1.07
C LEU A 464 -4.44 -1.43 -2.08
N THR A 465 -5.47 -0.67 -1.73
CA THR A 465 -6.06 0.34 -2.64
C THR A 465 -5.29 1.68 -2.60
N ASN A 466 -4.60 1.95 -1.49
CA ASN A 466 -3.82 3.19 -1.28
C ASN A 466 -2.30 3.03 -1.49
N SER A 467 -1.83 1.84 -1.86
CA SER A 467 -0.42 1.52 -2.09
C SER A 467 0.03 1.72 -3.54
#